data_AF-A0A2A4YNP6-F1
#
_entry.id   AF-A0A2A4YNP6-F1
#
_cell.length_a   1.000
_cell.length_b   1.000
_cell.length_c   1.000
_cell.angle_alpha   90.00
_cell.angle_beta   90.00
_cell.angle_gamma   90.00
#
_symmetry.space_group_name_H-M   'P 1'
#
loop_
_entity.id
_entity.type
_entity.pdbx_description
1 polymer ?
#
loop_
_entity_poly.entity_id
_entity_poly.type
_entity_poly.pdbx_seq_one_letter_code
_entity_poly.pdbx_strand_id
1 'polypeptide(L)' 'MLKSNFPFYKQPDAMDCGVTCIRIVAKYFGRNISLSKLRSLSETTREGASLKNTVDVK' A
#
# COMPACT_ATOMS: atom_id res chain seq x y z
N MET A 1 11.63 -16.92 11.14
CA MET A 1 10.18 -16.70 11.33
C MET A 1 9.96 -15.21 11.57
N LEU A 2 9.24 -14.51 10.69
CA LEU A 2 8.92 -13.08 10.88
C LEU A 2 7.87 -12.96 12.00
N LYS A 3 8.33 -13.04 13.25
CA LYS A 3 7.51 -12.93 14.48
C LYS A 3 7.39 -11.48 14.93
N SER A 4 7.15 -10.59 13.99
CA SER A 4 6.81 -9.19 14.26
C SER A 4 5.31 -9.04 14.10
N ASN A 5 4.63 -8.45 15.10
CA ASN A 5 3.21 -8.11 15.00
C ASN A 5 2.89 -7.52 13.62
N PHE A 6 1.71 -7.87 13.10
CA PHE A 6 1.26 -7.33 11.82
C PHE A 6 1.27 -5.80 11.90
N PRO A 7 2.03 -5.11 11.04
CA PRO A 7 2.25 -3.68 11.18
C PRO A 7 0.94 -2.95 10.92
N PHE A 8 0.65 -1.96 11.76
CA PHE A 8 -0.49 -1.08 11.59
C PHE A 8 -0.05 0.21 10.91
N TYR A 9 -0.68 0.56 9.80
CA TYR A 9 -0.57 1.87 9.18
C TYR A 9 -1.95 2.49 9.07
N LYS A 10 -2.12 3.69 9.64
CA LYS A 10 -3.34 4.50 9.44
C LYS A 10 -3.34 5.04 8.02
N GLN A 11 -4.46 4.86 7.31
CA GLN A 11 -4.71 5.44 6.00
C GLN A 11 -4.72 6.97 6.13
N PRO A 12 -3.83 7.71 5.43
CA PRO A 12 -3.81 9.17 5.52
C PRO A 12 -4.98 9.81 4.78
N ASP A 13 -5.32 9.31 3.59
CA ASP A 13 -6.46 9.74 2.80
C ASP A 13 -7.45 8.57 2.59
N ALA A 14 -8.74 8.87 2.46
CA ALA A 14 -9.78 7.85 2.23
C ALA A 14 -9.53 7.04 0.94
N MET A 15 -8.88 7.63 -0.05
CA MET A 15 -8.54 7.02 -1.33
C MET A 15 -7.29 6.12 -1.27
N ASP A 16 -6.54 6.13 -0.16
CA ASP A 16 -5.34 5.30 0.00
C ASP A 16 -5.62 3.90 0.53
N CYS A 17 -6.88 3.45 0.51
CA CYS A 17 -7.25 2.22 1.18
C CYS A 17 -6.47 1.01 0.65
N GLY A 18 -6.32 0.91 -0.68
CA GLY A 18 -5.54 -0.13 -1.35
C GLY A 18 -4.03 -0.01 -1.12
N VAL A 19 -3.43 1.16 -1.38
CA VAL A 19 -1.98 1.35 -1.22
C VAL A 19 -1.51 1.21 0.23
N THR A 20 -2.36 1.55 1.20
CA THR A 20 -2.05 1.35 2.63
C THR A 20 -2.06 -0.14 2.97
N CYS A 21 -3.01 -0.92 2.46
CA CYS A 21 -3.01 -2.38 2.63
C CYS A 21 -1.73 -3.02 2.05
N ILE A 22 -1.31 -2.61 0.84
CA ILE A 22 -0.07 -3.08 0.23
C ILE A 22 1.14 -2.72 1.11
N ARG A 23 1.18 -1.51 1.65
CA ARG A 23 2.26 -1.06 2.54
C ARG A 23 2.36 -1.90 3.81
N ILE A 24 1.22 -2.23 4.41
CA ILE A 24 1.13 -3.09 5.60
C ILE A 24 1.70 -4.47 5.28
N VAL A 25 1.24 -5.10 4.20
CA VAL A 25 1.72 -6.43 3.78
C VAL A 25 3.22 -6.40 3.45
N ALA A 26 3.68 -5.41 2.68
CA ALA A 26 5.08 -5.24 2.34
C ALA A 26 5.95 -5.13 3.61
N LYS A 27 5.52 -4.32 4.58
CA LYS A 27 6.23 -4.14 5.86
C LYS A 27 6.28 -5.41 6.68
N TYR A 28 5.20 -6.20 6.69
CA TYR A 28 5.16 -7.49 7.36
C TYR A 28 6.22 -8.46 6.81
N PHE A 29 6.44 -8.43 5.49
CA PHE A 29 7.49 -9.20 4.81
C PHE A 29 8.86 -8.50 4.78
N GLY A 30 9.09 -7.48 5.61
CA GLY A 30 10.39 -6.81 5.74
C GLY A 30 10.71 -5.78 4.65
N ARG A 31 9.76 -5.45 3.76
CA ARG A 31 9.92 -4.42 2.73
C ARG A 31 9.37 -3.08 3.20
N ASN A 32 10.22 -2.06 3.30
CA ASN A 32 9.80 -0.72 3.67
C ASN A 32 9.62 0.14 2.41
N ILE A 33 8.36 0.36 2.00
CA ILE A 33 8.02 1.15 0.82
C ILE A 33 7.29 2.41 1.28
N SER A 34 7.67 3.56 0.70
CA SER A 34 7.00 4.84 1.00
C SER A 34 5.61 4.86 0.37
N LEU A 35 4.68 5.56 1.03
CA LEU A 35 3.33 5.74 0.52
C LEU A 35 3.33 6.44 -0.84
N SER A 36 4.16 7.47 -1.02
CA SER A 36 4.27 8.21 -2.28
C SER A 36 4.70 7.33 -3.44
N LYS A 37 5.63 6.38 -3.19
CA LYS A 37 6.04 5.41 -4.21
C LYS A 37 4.87 4.49 -4.58
N LEU A 38 4.13 3.98 -3.58
CA LEU A 38 2.96 3.13 -3.84
C LEU A 38 1.85 3.87 -4.61
N ARG A 39 1.57 5.14 -4.27
CA ARG A 39 0.61 5.97 -5.03
C ARG A 39 1.01 6.12 -6.50
N SER A 40 2.30 6.35 -6.75
CA SER A 40 2.83 6.49 -8.10
C SER A 40 2.77 5.18 -8.90
N LEU A 41 3.01 4.04 -8.26
CA LEU A 41 3.01 2.74 -8.92
C LEU A 41 1.60 2.19 -9.14
N SER A 42 0.66 2.49 -8.24
CA SER A 42 -0.74 2.06 -8.32
C SER A 42 -1.64 3.09 -9.02
N GLU A 43 -1.06 4.12 -9.64
CA GLU A 43 -1.77 5.19 -10.35
C GLU A 43 -2.99 5.71 -9.56
N THR A 44 -2.83 5.91 -8.24
CA THR A 44 -3.95 6.27 -7.37
C THR A 44 -4.43 7.68 -7.72
N THR A 45 -5.65 7.78 -8.24
CA THR A 45 -6.26 9.07 -8.58
C THR A 45 -7.10 9.58 -7.41
N ARG A 46 -7.73 10.75 -7.59
CA ARG A 46 -8.70 11.29 -6.62
C ARG A 46 -9.95 10.42 -6.46
N GLU A 47 -10.18 9.47 -7.37
CA GLU A 47 -11.28 8.51 -7.32
C GLU A 47 -10.88 7.20 -6.62
N GLY A 48 -9.60 7.06 -6.25
CA GLY A 48 -9.03 5.85 -5.69
C GLY A 48 -8.15 5.07 -6.67
N ALA A 49 -7.81 3.84 -6.30
CA ALA A 49 -7.10 2.90 -7.16
C ALA A 49 -8.03 1.72 -7.48
N SER A 50 -8.08 1.33 -8.76
CA SER A 50 -8.78 0.11 -9.16
C SER A 50 -7.99 -1.13 -8.72
N LEU A 51 -8.67 -2.27 -8.57
CA LEU A 51 -8.01 -3.56 -8.30
C LEU A 51 -6.89 -3.80 -9.31
N LYS A 52 -7.17 -3.59 -10.61
CA LYS A 52 -6.21 -3.75 -11.69
C LYS A 52 -4.91 -2.95 -11.44
N ASN A 53 -5.03 -1.66 -11.11
CA ASN A 53 -3.86 -0.80 -10.89
C ASN A 53 -3.06 -1.22 -9.63
N THR A 54 -3.72 -1.83 -8.65
CA THR A 54 -3.05 -2.35 -7.45
C THR A 54 -2.37 -3.72 -7.67
N VAL A 55 -2.78 -4.52 -8.65
CA VAL A 55 -2.10 -5.79 -8.97
C VAL A 55 -1.01 -5.59 -10.02
N ASP A 56 -1.28 -4.75 -11.02
CA ASP A 56 -0.36 -4.41 -12.11
C ASP A 56 0.59 -3.26 -11.70
N VAL A 57 1.20 -3.38 -10.53
CA VAL A 57 2.17 -2.42 -10.00
C VAL A 57 3.41 -2.46 -10.92
N LYS A 58 3.52 -1.47 -11.82
CA LYS A 58 4.59 -1.38 -12.83
C LYS A 58 5.99 -1.20 -12.25
#